data_AF-A0AAP5YCT9-F1
#
_entry.id   AF-A0AAP5YCT9-F1
#
_cell.length_a   1.000
_cell.length_b   1.000
_cell.length_c   1.000
_cell.angle_alpha   90.00
_cell.angle_beta   90.00
_cell.angle_gamma   90.00
#
_symmetry.space_group_name_H-M   'P 1'
#
loop_
_entity.id
_entity.type
_entity.pdbx_description
1 polymer ?
#
loop_
_entity_poly.entity_id
_entity_poly.type
_entity_poly.pdbx_seq_one_letter_code
_entity_poly.pdbx_strand_id
1 'polypeptide(L)'
;ELSKPRDLDKVFESLEYAQWRSFRESADSRFVSLTMPKVLACLPYGQATSPVEAFGFEEFDVDPVSGIAVNADHNDYCWMNSSYVLGVKLTDAFSKYGFCTAIRGAEGGGRVDNLPTHFFMSDDGDPDMKCPTEIGITDRREAELGKLGFLPLCHYKNTNYAVFFGAQTCQKPANHESPEVAANAAISARLPYMMATSRFAHYLKVMARDKIGSFMEAEDVESWLNRWILGYVNASEGGGQEIRAKYPLADARVQVKEIPGSPGSYNAVAWLKPWLQMEELTTSLRLVAKIPQSGG
;
A
#
# COMPACT_ATOMS: atom_id res chain seq x y z
N GLU A 1 -7.85 -20.68 -5.83
CA GLU A 1 -6.98 -21.37 -6.81
C GLU A 1 -5.72 -20.58 -7.25
N LEU A 2 -5.37 -19.47 -6.58
CA LEU A 2 -4.23 -18.61 -6.94
C LEU A 2 -2.86 -19.34 -6.91
N SER A 3 -2.75 -20.45 -6.17
CA SER A 3 -1.53 -21.26 -6.11
C SER A 3 -1.26 -22.08 -7.37
N LYS A 4 -2.27 -22.34 -8.22
CA LYS A 4 -2.17 -23.24 -9.38
C LYS A 4 -1.26 -22.72 -10.52
N PRO A 5 -1.38 -21.46 -11.00
CA PRO A 5 -0.61 -21.01 -12.15
C PRO A 5 0.87 -20.88 -11.80
N ARG A 6 1.78 -21.59 -12.47
CA ARG A 6 3.21 -21.52 -12.14
C ARG A 6 3.81 -20.11 -12.24
N ASP A 7 3.28 -19.30 -13.15
CA ASP A 7 3.78 -17.96 -13.48
C ASP A 7 2.58 -17.07 -13.80
N LEU A 8 2.33 -16.06 -12.95
CA LEU A 8 1.21 -15.15 -13.13
C LEU A 8 1.46 -14.17 -14.29
N ASP A 9 2.71 -13.80 -14.56
CA ASP A 9 3.03 -12.83 -15.61
C ASP A 9 2.57 -13.35 -16.98
N LYS A 10 2.80 -14.64 -17.25
CA LYS A 10 2.36 -15.32 -18.49
C LYS A 10 0.84 -15.35 -18.66
N VAL A 11 0.08 -15.41 -17.57
CA VAL A 11 -1.39 -15.36 -17.65
C VAL A 11 -1.81 -14.01 -18.24
N PHE A 12 -1.20 -12.93 -17.77
CA PHE A 12 -1.47 -11.58 -18.23
C PHE A 12 -0.84 -11.20 -19.57
N GLU A 13 -0.16 -12.12 -20.27
CA GLU A 13 0.31 -11.96 -21.66
C GLU A 13 -0.76 -12.39 -22.69
N SER A 14 -1.78 -13.16 -22.28
CA SER A 14 -2.81 -13.68 -23.18
C SER A 14 -3.60 -12.55 -23.86
N LEU A 15 -4.26 -12.85 -24.99
CA LEU A 15 -5.05 -11.85 -25.72
C LEU A 15 -6.21 -11.29 -24.88
N GLU A 16 -6.75 -12.10 -23.96
CA GLU A 16 -7.88 -11.73 -23.09
C GLU A 16 -7.56 -10.52 -22.20
N TYR A 17 -6.29 -10.33 -21.82
CA TYR A 17 -5.85 -9.21 -20.98
C TYR A 17 -5.31 -8.00 -21.77
N ALA A 18 -5.58 -7.90 -23.08
CA ALA A 18 -5.14 -6.76 -23.89
C ALA A 18 -5.62 -5.41 -23.33
N GLN A 19 -6.88 -5.33 -22.88
CA GLN A 19 -7.45 -4.13 -22.26
C GLN A 19 -6.81 -3.81 -20.91
N TRP A 20 -6.51 -4.83 -20.11
CA TRP A 20 -5.80 -4.66 -18.84
C TRP A 20 -4.40 -4.10 -19.07
N ARG A 21 -3.64 -4.64 -20.02
CA ARG A 21 -2.30 -4.12 -20.36
C ARG A 21 -2.36 -2.67 -20.81
N SER A 22 -3.29 -2.32 -21.71
CA SER A 22 -3.49 -0.95 -22.17
C SER A 22 -3.88 0.00 -21.03
N PHE A 23 -4.76 -0.42 -20.12
CA PHE A 23 -5.10 0.34 -18.92
C PHE A 23 -3.86 0.64 -18.06
N ARG A 24 -3.02 -0.37 -17.79
CA ARG A 24 -1.80 -0.21 -16.98
C ARG A 24 -0.73 0.70 -17.60
N GLU A 25 -0.75 0.86 -18.93
CA GLU A 25 0.13 1.80 -19.64
C GLU A 25 -0.36 3.25 -19.55
N SER A 26 -1.65 3.47 -19.22
CA SER A 26 -2.20 4.81 -19.02
C SER A 26 -1.57 5.50 -17.81
N ALA A 27 -1.29 6.80 -17.93
CA ALA A 27 -0.81 7.63 -16.84
C ALA A 27 -1.82 7.74 -15.69
N ASP A 28 -3.11 7.55 -15.94
CA ASP A 28 -4.17 7.67 -14.93
C ASP A 28 -4.28 6.43 -14.05
N SER A 29 -3.79 5.28 -14.51
CA SER A 29 -3.82 4.03 -13.74
C SER A 29 -3.01 4.09 -12.44
N ARG A 30 -2.14 5.10 -12.27
CA ARG A 30 -1.39 5.39 -11.04
C ARG A 30 -2.26 5.85 -9.87
N PHE A 31 -3.49 6.27 -10.16
CA PHE A 31 -4.48 6.64 -9.14
C PHE A 31 -5.40 5.48 -8.76
N VAL A 32 -5.16 4.29 -9.31
CA VAL A 32 -5.95 3.10 -9.04
C VAL A 32 -5.06 2.06 -8.37
N SER A 33 -5.52 1.50 -7.26
CA SER A 33 -4.90 0.35 -6.60
C SER A 33 -5.98 -0.70 -6.38
N LEU A 34 -5.71 -1.94 -6.79
CA LEU A 34 -6.62 -3.06 -6.62
C LEU A 34 -6.11 -3.98 -5.51
N THR A 35 -6.87 -4.08 -4.43
CA THR A 35 -6.51 -4.93 -3.29
C THR A 35 -7.03 -6.35 -3.45
N MET A 36 -6.28 -7.32 -2.96
CA MET A 36 -6.69 -8.72 -2.92
C MET A 36 -6.00 -9.46 -1.77
N PRO A 37 -6.50 -10.62 -1.31
CA PRO A 37 -7.82 -11.18 -1.59
C PRO A 37 -8.90 -10.50 -0.74
N LYS A 38 -10.13 -11.03 -0.69
CA LYS A 38 -11.11 -10.61 0.33
C LYS A 38 -10.67 -11.09 1.72
N VAL A 39 -11.28 -10.49 2.74
CA VAL A 39 -10.96 -10.70 4.15
C VAL A 39 -12.23 -11.13 4.87
N LEU A 40 -12.12 -11.98 5.88
CA LEU A 40 -13.24 -12.41 6.68
C LEU A 40 -13.84 -11.19 7.41
N ALA A 41 -15.14 -10.95 7.22
CA ALA A 41 -15.83 -9.78 7.76
C ALA A 41 -16.21 -9.96 9.23
N CYS A 42 -16.66 -11.17 9.58
CA CYS A 42 -17.10 -11.53 10.92
C CYS A 42 -16.76 -12.99 11.21
N LEU A 43 -16.72 -13.34 12.49
CA LEU A 43 -16.72 -14.73 12.88
C LEU A 43 -18.10 -15.34 12.57
N PRO A 44 -18.15 -16.63 12.19
CA PRO A 44 -19.41 -17.34 12.06
C PRO A 44 -20.16 -17.36 13.38
N TYR A 45 -21.48 -17.27 13.34
CA TYR A 45 -22.32 -17.38 14.53
C TYR A 45 -22.32 -18.82 15.05
N GLY A 46 -22.25 -18.95 16.37
CA GLY A 46 -22.22 -20.25 17.04
C GLY A 46 -21.93 -20.11 18.52
N GLN A 47 -22.30 -21.12 19.32
CA GLN A 47 -22.13 -21.06 20.78
C GLN A 47 -20.65 -20.94 21.19
N ALA A 48 -19.75 -21.57 20.45
CA ALA A 48 -18.30 -21.53 20.72
C ALA A 48 -17.60 -20.27 20.18
N THR A 49 -18.25 -19.50 19.31
CA THR A 49 -17.66 -18.36 18.58
C THR A 49 -18.39 -17.06 18.92
N SER A 50 -19.45 -16.74 18.18
CA SER A 50 -20.27 -15.54 18.35
C SER A 50 -21.73 -15.97 18.59
N PRO A 51 -22.13 -16.18 19.85
CA PRO A 51 -23.47 -16.68 20.16
C PRO A 51 -24.55 -15.63 19.88
N VAL A 52 -25.71 -16.10 19.40
CA VAL A 52 -26.91 -15.28 19.23
C VAL A 52 -27.75 -15.37 20.50
N GLU A 53 -28.16 -14.23 21.07
CA GLU A 53 -28.94 -14.20 22.31
C GLU A 53 -30.38 -14.70 22.16
N ALA A 54 -30.98 -14.52 20.98
CA ALA A 54 -32.40 -14.78 20.75
C ALA A 54 -32.76 -16.27 20.67
N PHE A 55 -31.88 -17.09 20.09
CA PHE A 55 -32.08 -18.53 19.95
C PHE A 55 -30.74 -19.23 19.70
N GLY A 56 -30.69 -20.54 19.96
CA GLY A 56 -29.52 -21.36 19.65
C GLY A 56 -29.32 -21.49 18.14
N PHE A 57 -28.43 -20.66 17.59
CA PHE A 57 -28.06 -20.66 16.18
C PHE A 57 -26.60 -21.10 16.03
N GLU A 58 -26.38 -22.06 15.13
CA GLU A 58 -25.06 -22.47 14.66
C GLU A 58 -25.03 -22.23 13.15
N GLU A 59 -24.07 -21.44 12.66
CA GLU A 59 -23.91 -21.14 11.24
C GLU A 59 -23.26 -22.30 10.47
N PHE A 60 -22.43 -23.07 11.16
CA PHE A 60 -21.83 -24.32 10.67
C PHE A 60 -22.33 -25.51 11.49
N ASP A 61 -22.32 -26.70 10.88
CA ASP A 61 -22.48 -27.94 11.63
C ASP A 61 -21.40 -28.02 12.70
N VAL A 62 -21.74 -28.51 13.89
CA VAL A 62 -20.81 -28.65 15.01
C VAL A 62 -20.59 -30.12 15.35
N ASP A 63 -19.35 -30.49 15.65
CA ASP A 63 -19.04 -31.81 16.17
C ASP A 63 -19.65 -31.97 17.58
N PRO A 64 -20.50 -32.98 17.84
CA PRO A 64 -21.20 -33.13 19.12
C PRO A 64 -20.29 -33.34 20.34
N VAL A 65 -19.04 -33.74 20.12
CA VAL A 65 -18.08 -34.04 21.20
C VAL A 65 -17.24 -32.82 21.56
N SER A 66 -16.65 -32.18 20.55
CA SER A 66 -15.76 -31.02 20.73
C SER A 66 -16.49 -29.67 20.74
N GLY A 67 -17.69 -29.60 20.16
CA GLY A 67 -18.44 -28.36 19.98
C GLY A 67 -17.81 -27.39 18.97
N ILE A 68 -16.86 -27.87 18.16
CA ILE A 68 -16.17 -27.08 17.13
C ILE A 68 -16.88 -27.30 15.79
N ALA A 69 -16.92 -26.25 14.96
CA ALA A 69 -17.48 -26.32 13.61
C ALA A 69 -16.79 -27.39 12.76
N VAL A 70 -17.57 -28.15 11.99
CA VAL A 70 -17.16 -29.13 10.98
C VAL A 70 -17.71 -28.69 9.61
N ASN A 71 -17.21 -29.26 8.52
CA ASN A 71 -17.68 -29.00 7.15
C ASN A 71 -17.68 -27.50 6.75
N ALA A 72 -16.74 -26.72 7.27
CA ALA A 72 -16.74 -25.26 7.09
C ALA A 72 -16.21 -24.85 5.68
N ASP A 73 -17.08 -24.92 4.67
CA ASP A 73 -16.77 -24.55 3.28
C ASP A 73 -16.35 -23.07 3.20
N HIS A 74 -15.42 -22.77 2.29
CA HIS A 74 -14.97 -21.42 2.01
C HIS A 74 -16.09 -20.46 1.60
N ASN A 75 -17.05 -20.90 0.79
CA ASN A 75 -18.07 -20.01 0.23
C ASN A 75 -19.15 -19.60 1.24
N ASP A 76 -19.25 -20.31 2.35
CA ASP A 76 -20.26 -20.05 3.39
C ASP A 76 -19.83 -18.95 4.36
N TYR A 77 -18.53 -18.58 4.37
CA TYR A 77 -18.04 -17.47 5.19
C TYR A 77 -18.44 -16.10 4.61
N CYS A 78 -18.71 -15.15 5.51
CA CYS A 78 -18.94 -13.75 5.13
C CYS A 78 -17.63 -13.03 4.77
N TRP A 79 -17.31 -12.95 3.48
CA TRP A 79 -16.12 -12.25 2.97
C TRP A 79 -16.40 -10.77 2.65
N MET A 80 -15.58 -9.86 3.17
CA MET A 80 -15.59 -8.44 2.84
C MET A 80 -14.43 -8.05 1.91
N ASN A 81 -14.63 -6.95 1.17
CA ASN A 81 -13.62 -6.40 0.28
C ASN A 81 -12.41 -5.84 1.07
N SER A 82 -11.19 -6.22 0.71
CA SER A 82 -9.94 -5.75 1.34
C SER A 82 -9.65 -4.25 1.15
N SER A 83 -10.35 -3.58 0.24
CA SER A 83 -10.23 -2.12 0.07
C SER A 83 -10.68 -1.35 1.31
N TYR A 84 -11.65 -1.88 2.08
CA TYR A 84 -12.02 -1.30 3.37
C TYR A 84 -10.87 -1.40 4.38
N VAL A 85 -10.15 -2.53 4.37
CA VAL A 85 -8.98 -2.74 5.22
C VAL A 85 -7.86 -1.75 4.87
N LEU A 86 -7.59 -1.54 3.57
CA LEU A 86 -6.67 -0.49 3.13
C LEU A 86 -7.16 0.91 3.54
N GLY A 87 -8.46 1.19 3.42
CA GLY A 87 -9.06 2.45 3.86
C GLY A 87 -8.83 2.75 5.35
N VAL A 88 -8.92 1.73 6.20
CA VAL A 88 -8.57 1.84 7.63
C VAL A 88 -7.09 2.18 7.80
N LYS A 89 -6.18 1.54 7.05
CA LYS A 89 -4.74 1.86 7.10
C LYS A 89 -4.44 3.30 6.65
N LEU A 90 -5.09 3.76 5.58
CA LEU A 90 -4.97 5.16 5.13
C LEU A 90 -5.45 6.14 6.21
N THR A 91 -6.58 5.84 6.84
CA THR A 91 -7.17 6.69 7.90
C THR A 91 -6.30 6.72 9.15
N ASP A 92 -5.78 5.57 9.57
CA ASP A 92 -4.86 5.45 10.71
C ASP A 92 -3.55 6.23 10.48
N ALA A 93 -2.94 6.09 9.30
CA ALA A 93 -1.76 6.85 8.91
C ALA A 93 -2.03 8.37 8.92
N PHE A 94 -3.16 8.79 8.35
CA PHE A 94 -3.54 10.20 8.35
C PHE A 94 -3.79 10.74 9.77
N SER A 95 -4.47 9.98 10.63
CA SER A 95 -4.72 10.36 12.02
C SER A 95 -3.43 10.53 12.81
N LYS A 96 -2.44 9.66 12.61
CA LYS A 96 -1.17 9.68 13.35
C LYS A 96 -0.17 10.71 12.82
N TYR A 97 -0.13 10.90 11.50
CA TYR A 97 0.97 11.60 10.84
C TYR A 97 0.54 12.79 9.97
N GLY A 98 -0.76 12.95 9.69
CA GLY A 98 -1.28 13.95 8.75
C GLY A 98 -1.05 13.60 7.27
N PHE A 99 -0.43 12.46 6.99
CA PHE A 99 -0.13 11.94 5.66
C PHE A 99 -0.38 10.43 5.58
N CYS A 100 -0.80 9.96 4.42
CA CYS A 100 -1.06 8.54 4.17
C CYS A 100 0.16 7.83 3.55
N THR A 101 1.35 8.04 4.11
CA THR A 101 2.61 7.47 3.61
C THR A 101 3.04 6.19 4.34
N ALA A 102 2.66 6.06 5.61
CA ALA A 102 2.96 4.90 6.46
C ALA A 102 1.83 3.86 6.42
N ILE A 103 1.68 3.19 5.26
CA ILE A 103 0.53 2.32 4.96
C ILE A 103 0.93 0.93 4.45
N ARG A 104 2.22 0.59 4.53
CA ARG A 104 2.78 -0.67 4.01
C ARG A 104 3.89 -1.20 4.90
N GLY A 105 4.25 -2.46 4.75
CA GLY A 105 5.24 -3.16 5.57
C GLY A 105 4.72 -3.49 6.98
N ALA A 106 5.26 -4.55 7.57
CA ALA A 106 4.82 -5.04 8.88
C ALA A 106 5.04 -4.00 9.99
N GLU A 107 6.20 -3.34 9.97
CA GLU A 107 6.54 -2.25 10.89
C GLU A 107 6.21 -0.87 10.30
N GLY A 108 6.01 -0.79 8.98
CA GLY A 108 5.79 0.44 8.20
C GLY A 108 4.37 1.02 8.23
N GLY A 109 3.47 0.43 9.02
CA GLY A 109 2.05 0.82 9.12
C GLY A 109 1.09 0.03 8.23
N GLY A 110 1.58 -0.96 7.47
CA GLY A 110 0.77 -1.84 6.63
C GLY A 110 0.13 -3.03 7.35
N ARG A 111 0.44 -3.23 8.63
CA ARG A 111 -0.08 -4.33 9.45
C ARG A 111 -1.53 -4.10 9.88
N VAL A 112 -2.32 -5.16 9.71
CA VAL A 112 -3.74 -5.25 10.04
C VAL A 112 -3.89 -6.32 11.11
N ASP A 113 -4.07 -5.87 12.35
CA ASP A 113 -4.23 -6.74 13.51
C ASP A 113 -5.69 -7.12 13.74
N ASN A 114 -5.88 -8.15 14.56
CA ASN A 114 -7.19 -8.59 15.06
C ASN A 114 -8.18 -8.98 13.96
N LEU A 115 -7.69 -9.66 12.92
CA LEU A 115 -8.57 -10.25 11.92
C LEU A 115 -9.39 -11.41 12.53
N PRO A 116 -10.67 -11.56 12.13
CA PRO A 116 -11.50 -12.68 12.56
C PRO A 116 -10.79 -14.02 12.29
N THR A 117 -10.70 -14.85 13.32
CA THR A 117 -9.98 -16.12 13.30
C THR A 117 -10.93 -17.22 13.76
N HIS A 118 -11.38 -18.05 12.82
CA HIS A 118 -12.27 -19.17 13.10
C HIS A 118 -11.49 -20.48 13.14
N PHE A 119 -11.71 -21.28 14.18
CA PHE A 119 -11.15 -22.63 14.29
C PHE A 119 -12.23 -23.64 13.94
N PHE A 120 -11.89 -24.62 13.12
CA PHE A 120 -12.80 -25.68 12.70
C PHE A 120 -12.07 -27.02 12.76
N MET A 121 -12.80 -28.12 12.85
CA MET A 121 -12.22 -29.45 12.73
C MET A 121 -12.00 -29.77 11.26
N SER A 122 -10.76 -30.07 10.90
CA SER A 122 -10.38 -30.50 9.56
C SER A 122 -10.87 -31.93 9.28
N ASP A 123 -10.85 -32.33 8.01
CA ASP A 123 -11.21 -33.69 7.57
C ASP A 123 -10.27 -34.76 8.17
N ASP A 124 -9.05 -34.35 8.57
CA ASP A 124 -8.05 -35.20 9.23
C ASP A 124 -8.33 -35.37 10.74
N GLY A 125 -9.33 -34.66 11.29
CA GLY A 125 -9.75 -34.73 12.69
C GLY A 125 -9.00 -33.79 13.64
N ASP A 126 -8.04 -33.02 13.13
CA ASP A 126 -7.29 -32.03 13.90
C ASP A 126 -7.93 -30.63 13.79
N PRO A 127 -7.90 -29.79 14.85
CA PRO A 127 -8.31 -28.40 14.76
C PRO A 127 -7.40 -27.61 13.81
N ASP A 128 -8.00 -26.93 12.84
CA ASP A 128 -7.32 -26.03 11.91
C ASP A 128 -7.90 -24.61 11.99
N MET A 129 -7.09 -23.64 11.60
CA MET A 129 -7.45 -22.23 11.57
C MET A 129 -7.85 -21.82 10.16
N LYS A 130 -9.06 -21.31 9.98
CA LYS A 130 -9.45 -20.67 8.72
C LYS A 130 -8.58 -19.43 8.50
N CYS A 131 -7.95 -19.37 7.32
CA CYS A 131 -7.20 -18.20 6.91
C CYS A 131 -8.12 -16.96 6.90
N PRO A 132 -7.81 -15.88 7.63
CA PRO A 132 -8.62 -14.66 7.65
C PRO A 132 -8.69 -13.93 6.31
N THR A 133 -7.79 -14.26 5.38
CA THR A 133 -7.82 -13.84 3.98
C THR A 133 -8.22 -15.04 3.12
N GLU A 134 -8.93 -14.87 1.99
CA GLU A 134 -9.45 -16.01 1.19
C GLU A 134 -8.37 -17.04 0.82
N ILE A 135 -7.12 -16.59 0.69
CA ILE A 135 -5.97 -17.46 0.51
C ILE A 135 -4.73 -16.87 1.20
N GLY A 136 -3.87 -17.74 1.73
CA GLY A 136 -2.52 -17.35 2.12
C GLY A 136 -1.64 -17.06 0.90
N ILE A 137 -1.06 -15.86 0.84
CA ILE A 137 -0.17 -15.42 -0.24
C ILE A 137 1.28 -15.50 0.24
N THR A 138 2.13 -16.23 -0.48
CA THR A 138 3.57 -16.33 -0.19
C THR A 138 4.32 -15.10 -0.70
N ASP A 139 5.51 -14.82 -0.16
CA ASP A 139 6.35 -13.68 -0.57
C ASP A 139 6.61 -13.63 -2.08
N ARG A 140 6.84 -14.79 -2.69
CA ARG A 140 7.00 -14.89 -4.15
C ARG A 140 5.75 -14.42 -4.89
N ARG A 141 4.56 -14.84 -4.44
CA ARG A 141 3.28 -14.45 -5.05
C ARG A 141 2.95 -12.99 -4.80
N GLU A 142 3.29 -12.48 -3.63
CA GLU A 142 3.19 -11.05 -3.30
C GLU A 142 3.96 -10.22 -4.33
N ALA A 143 5.23 -10.58 -4.59
CA ALA A 143 6.06 -9.88 -5.55
C ALA A 143 5.55 -9.99 -7.00
N GLU A 144 5.08 -11.18 -7.42
CA GLU A 144 4.46 -11.38 -8.74
C GLU A 144 3.20 -10.50 -8.90
N LEU A 145 2.32 -10.50 -7.91
CA LEU A 145 1.09 -9.68 -7.91
C LEU A 145 1.39 -8.18 -7.90
N GLY A 146 2.39 -7.75 -7.13
CA GLY A 146 2.86 -6.38 -7.12
C GLY A 146 3.35 -5.92 -8.49
N LYS A 147 4.15 -6.74 -9.20
CA LYS A 147 4.58 -6.46 -10.58
C LYS A 147 3.39 -6.36 -11.55
N LEU A 148 2.32 -7.09 -11.26
CA LEU A 148 1.09 -7.08 -12.03
C LEU A 148 0.14 -5.91 -11.70
N GLY A 149 0.50 -5.07 -10.73
CA GLY A 149 -0.29 -3.88 -10.36
C GLY A 149 -1.41 -4.15 -9.36
N PHE A 150 -1.31 -5.26 -8.63
CA PHE A 150 -2.18 -5.58 -7.51
C PHE A 150 -1.52 -5.25 -6.17
N LEU A 151 -2.35 -5.01 -5.16
CA LEU A 151 -1.94 -4.75 -3.79
C LEU A 151 -2.40 -5.91 -2.89
N PRO A 152 -1.57 -6.96 -2.75
CA PRO A 152 -1.91 -8.12 -1.93
C PRO A 152 -1.87 -7.82 -0.43
N LEU A 153 -2.85 -8.34 0.30
CA LEU A 153 -2.87 -8.46 1.75
C LEU A 153 -2.42 -9.87 2.13
N CYS A 154 -1.24 -9.97 2.74
CA CYS A 154 -0.62 -11.25 3.07
C CYS A 154 -0.86 -11.61 4.53
N HIS A 155 -1.62 -12.68 4.77
CA HIS A 155 -1.81 -13.25 6.10
C HIS A 155 -0.54 -13.95 6.60
N TYR A 156 -0.20 -13.72 7.87
CA TYR A 156 0.88 -14.45 8.53
C TYR A 156 0.33 -15.75 9.13
N LYS A 157 0.86 -16.87 8.65
CA LYS A 157 0.44 -18.21 9.07
C LYS A 157 0.42 -18.34 10.61
N ASN A 158 -0.66 -18.93 11.13
CA ASN A 158 -0.89 -19.17 12.57
C ASN A 158 -0.96 -17.89 13.42
N THR A 159 -1.31 -16.75 12.82
CA THR A 159 -1.54 -15.50 13.54
C THR A 159 -2.87 -14.89 13.14
N ASN A 160 -3.33 -13.89 13.87
CA ASN A 160 -4.56 -13.16 13.57
C ASN A 160 -4.30 -11.83 12.85
N TYR A 161 -3.16 -11.69 12.15
CA TYR A 161 -2.83 -10.47 11.43
C TYR A 161 -2.42 -10.72 9.97
N ALA A 162 -2.57 -9.69 9.16
CA ALA A 162 -2.11 -9.66 7.79
C ALA A 162 -1.39 -8.33 7.49
N VAL A 163 -0.62 -8.28 6.41
CA VAL A 163 0.23 -7.13 6.08
C VAL A 163 0.12 -6.80 4.60
N PHE A 164 -0.06 -5.53 4.28
CA PHE A 164 0.25 -4.99 2.95
C PHE A 164 1.75 -4.74 2.87
N PHE A 165 2.53 -5.62 2.24
CA PHE A 165 3.98 -5.44 2.14
C PHE A 165 4.36 -4.40 1.07
N GLY A 166 3.80 -4.56 -0.13
CA GLY A 166 3.84 -3.57 -1.20
C GLY A 166 2.89 -2.39 -0.98
N ALA A 167 2.88 -1.49 -1.97
CA ALA A 167 1.84 -0.48 -2.15
C ALA A 167 1.79 -0.05 -3.62
N GLN A 168 1.77 -1.02 -4.52
CA GLN A 168 1.77 -0.76 -5.96
C GLN A 168 0.40 -0.23 -6.40
N THR A 169 0.43 0.65 -7.39
CA THR A 169 -0.75 1.05 -8.15
C THR A 169 -0.89 0.13 -9.36
N CYS A 170 -1.98 0.27 -10.11
CA CYS A 170 -2.15 -0.50 -11.34
C CYS A 170 -1.16 -0.07 -12.43
N GLN A 171 -0.56 1.11 -12.34
CA GLN A 171 0.37 1.58 -13.37
C GLN A 171 1.55 0.65 -13.53
N LYS A 172 1.87 0.31 -14.78
CA LYS A 172 3.14 -0.29 -15.15
C LYS A 172 4.15 0.85 -15.39
N PRO A 173 5.21 0.99 -14.57
CA PRO A 173 6.24 1.99 -14.82
C PRO A 173 6.83 1.82 -16.22
N ALA A 174 6.99 2.92 -16.94
CA ALA A 174 7.66 2.90 -18.24
C ALA A 174 9.14 2.57 -18.06
N ASN A 175 9.66 1.69 -18.92
CA ASN A 175 11.08 1.40 -18.96
C ASN A 175 11.79 2.53 -19.69
N HIS A 176 12.75 3.17 -19.02
CA HIS A 176 13.58 4.21 -19.58
C HIS A 176 15.04 3.79 -19.52
N GLU A 177 15.83 4.18 -20.53
CA GLU A 177 17.28 3.91 -20.56
C GLU A 177 18.02 4.66 -19.45
N SER A 178 17.56 5.88 -19.13
CA SER A 178 18.10 6.65 -18.02
C SER A 178 17.64 6.07 -16.67
N PRO A 179 18.57 5.68 -15.79
CA PRO A 179 18.24 5.17 -14.46
C PRO A 179 17.42 6.17 -13.62
N GLU A 180 17.67 7.47 -13.78
CA GLU A 180 16.97 8.52 -13.05
C GLU A 180 15.50 8.63 -13.47
N VAL A 181 15.23 8.55 -14.77
CA VAL A 181 13.86 8.60 -15.30
C VAL A 181 13.10 7.33 -14.92
N ALA A 182 13.75 6.17 -14.98
CA ALA A 182 13.19 4.91 -14.52
C ALA A 182 12.85 4.94 -13.01
N ALA A 183 13.71 5.52 -12.19
CA ALA A 183 13.45 5.70 -10.76
C ALA A 183 12.22 6.59 -10.51
N ASN A 184 12.10 7.71 -11.23
CA ASN A 184 10.95 8.61 -11.12
C ASN A 184 9.63 7.94 -11.56
N ALA A 185 9.68 7.15 -12.63
CA ALA A 185 8.52 6.37 -13.09
C ALA A 185 8.10 5.32 -12.04
N ALA A 186 9.06 4.63 -11.42
CA ALA A 186 8.79 3.64 -10.39
C ALA A 186 8.21 4.26 -9.10
N ILE A 187 8.69 5.44 -8.68
CA ILE A 187 8.12 6.20 -7.55
C ILE A 187 6.67 6.60 -7.86
N SER A 188 6.40 7.05 -9.08
CA SER A 188 5.08 7.51 -9.49
C SER A 188 4.02 6.40 -9.57
N ALA A 189 4.44 5.14 -9.66
CA ALA A 189 3.55 3.98 -9.68
C ALA A 189 3.25 3.40 -8.29
N ARG A 190 3.67 4.07 -7.20
CA ARG A 190 3.48 3.60 -5.83
C ARG A 190 2.52 4.52 -5.06
N LEU A 191 1.55 3.89 -4.42
CA LEU A 191 0.46 4.56 -3.71
C LEU A 191 0.95 5.52 -2.60
N PRO A 192 1.95 5.21 -1.75
CA PRO A 192 2.35 6.11 -0.66
C PRO A 192 2.83 7.47 -1.17
N TYR A 193 3.57 7.47 -2.29
CA TYR A 193 4.08 8.70 -2.90
C TYR A 193 3.00 9.45 -3.67
N MET A 194 2.06 8.73 -4.30
CA MET A 194 0.88 9.33 -4.91
C MET A 194 -0.03 10.01 -3.87
N MET A 195 -0.22 9.39 -2.70
CA MET A 195 -0.97 9.97 -1.59
C MET A 195 -0.29 11.23 -1.03
N ALA A 196 1.04 11.21 -0.87
CA ALA A 196 1.80 12.38 -0.46
C ALA A 196 1.66 13.53 -1.46
N THR A 197 1.92 13.26 -2.74
CA THR A 197 1.81 14.26 -3.82
C THR A 197 0.40 14.85 -3.92
N SER A 198 -0.63 14.00 -3.83
CA SER A 198 -2.03 14.44 -3.86
C SER A 198 -2.35 15.37 -2.68
N ARG A 199 -1.82 15.09 -1.49
CA ARG A 199 -2.00 15.97 -0.32
C ARG A 199 -1.35 17.34 -0.52
N PHE A 200 -0.14 17.38 -1.09
CA PHE A 200 0.51 18.65 -1.44
C PHE A 200 -0.24 19.43 -2.52
N ALA A 201 -0.80 18.74 -3.52
CA ALA A 201 -1.65 19.36 -4.52
C ALA A 201 -2.90 19.99 -3.89
N HIS A 202 -3.54 19.33 -2.91
CA HIS A 202 -4.64 19.90 -2.15
C HIS A 202 -4.24 21.17 -1.39
N TYR A 203 -3.10 21.14 -0.68
CA TYR A 203 -2.60 22.33 0.01
C TYR A 203 -2.33 23.49 -0.93
N LEU A 204 -1.58 23.24 -2.02
CA LEU A 204 -1.26 24.26 -3.01
C LEU A 204 -2.53 24.87 -3.61
N LYS A 205 -3.54 24.06 -3.92
CA LYS A 205 -4.80 24.55 -4.48
C LYS A 205 -5.54 25.50 -3.55
N VAL A 206 -5.64 25.17 -2.26
CA VAL A 206 -6.32 26.00 -1.26
C VAL A 206 -5.50 27.25 -0.96
N MET A 207 -4.20 27.11 -0.71
CA MET A 207 -3.30 28.22 -0.41
C MET A 207 -3.21 29.24 -1.54
N ALA A 208 -3.05 28.77 -2.78
CA ALA A 208 -2.96 29.66 -3.93
C ALA A 208 -4.27 30.43 -4.12
N ARG A 209 -5.43 29.77 -3.96
CA ARG A 209 -6.75 30.42 -4.04
C ARG A 209 -6.86 31.56 -3.03
N ASP A 210 -6.46 31.33 -1.78
CA ASP A 210 -6.58 32.32 -0.71
C ASP A 210 -5.58 33.49 -0.87
N LYS A 211 -4.53 33.32 -1.71
CA LYS A 211 -3.57 34.38 -2.07
C LYS A 211 -3.92 35.16 -3.34
N ILE A 212 -4.96 34.77 -4.08
CA ILE A 212 -5.38 35.53 -5.27
C ILE A 212 -5.74 36.96 -4.86
N GLY A 213 -5.13 37.94 -5.52
CA GLY A 213 -5.34 39.37 -5.27
C GLY A 213 -4.32 40.03 -4.35
N SER A 214 -3.37 39.28 -3.77
CA SER A 214 -2.23 39.89 -3.06
C SER A 214 -1.19 40.44 -4.02
N PHE A 215 -0.52 41.52 -3.64
CA PHE A 215 0.62 42.09 -4.37
C PHE A 215 1.85 41.21 -4.19
N MET A 216 2.05 40.25 -5.09
CA MET A 216 3.19 39.34 -5.10
C MET A 216 3.70 39.19 -6.53
N GLU A 217 4.99 39.42 -6.75
CA GLU A 217 5.68 39.11 -8.00
C GLU A 217 6.16 37.64 -8.01
N ALA A 218 6.71 37.17 -9.14
CA ALA A 218 7.13 35.76 -9.26
C ALA A 218 8.12 35.34 -8.16
N GLU A 219 9.07 36.21 -7.80
CA GLU A 219 10.06 35.96 -6.74
C GLU A 219 9.43 35.89 -5.35
N ASP A 220 8.39 36.71 -5.09
CA ASP A 220 7.63 36.66 -3.83
C ASP A 220 6.87 35.34 -3.70
N VAL A 221 6.23 34.90 -4.79
CA VAL A 221 5.49 33.62 -4.84
C VAL A 221 6.46 32.45 -4.66
N GLU A 222 7.61 32.47 -5.34
CA GLU A 222 8.65 31.44 -5.18
C GLU A 222 9.15 31.38 -3.74
N SER A 223 9.49 32.52 -3.15
CA SER A 223 9.98 32.60 -1.75
C SER A 223 8.94 32.12 -0.75
N TRP A 224 7.66 32.48 -0.96
CA TRP A 224 6.55 32.06 -0.12
C TRP A 224 6.31 30.55 -0.19
N LEU A 225 6.25 29.98 -1.39
CA LEU A 225 6.02 28.55 -1.60
C LEU A 225 7.19 27.71 -1.07
N ASN A 226 8.44 28.15 -1.28
CA ASN A 226 9.61 27.46 -0.72
C ASN A 226 9.61 27.49 0.82
N ARG A 227 9.30 28.64 1.43
CA ARG A 227 9.19 28.73 2.90
C ARG A 227 8.13 27.79 3.46
N TRP A 228 7.00 27.66 2.77
CA TRP A 228 5.94 26.74 3.17
C TRP A 228 6.34 25.27 3.02
N ILE A 229 6.85 24.85 1.85
CA ILE A 229 7.14 23.44 1.58
C ILE A 229 8.27 22.91 2.47
N LEU A 230 9.25 23.75 2.82
CA LEU A 230 10.34 23.40 3.74
C LEU A 230 9.83 23.04 5.14
N GLY A 231 8.62 23.47 5.53
CA GLY A 231 7.98 23.02 6.77
C GLY A 231 7.62 21.52 6.78
N TYR A 232 7.64 20.85 5.62
CA TYR A 232 7.41 19.41 5.47
C TYR A 232 8.67 18.60 5.16
N VAL A 233 9.82 19.27 5.10
CA VAL A 233 11.13 18.64 4.90
C VAL A 233 11.80 18.45 6.26
N ASN A 234 12.23 17.22 6.56
CA ASN A 234 13.03 16.97 7.75
C ASN A 234 14.52 17.02 7.42
N ALA A 235 15.21 18.07 7.88
CA ALA A 235 16.65 18.23 7.70
C ALA A 235 17.52 17.38 8.65
N SER A 236 16.93 16.71 9.65
CA SER A 236 17.68 15.90 10.60
C SER A 236 17.92 14.48 10.07
N GLU A 237 19.15 14.23 9.58
CA GLU A 237 19.65 12.90 9.27
C GLU A 237 19.66 12.03 10.54
N GLY A 238 18.67 11.15 10.68
CA GLY A 238 18.49 10.28 11.85
C GLY A 238 17.06 10.16 12.36
N GLY A 239 16.12 10.91 11.78
CA GLY A 239 14.70 10.73 12.11
C GLY A 239 14.23 9.30 11.84
N GLY A 240 13.70 8.64 12.88
CA GLY A 240 13.09 7.33 12.77
C GLY A 240 11.83 7.34 11.90
N GLN A 241 11.22 6.17 11.71
CA GLN A 241 10.06 5.99 10.82
C GLN A 241 8.91 6.98 11.12
N GLU A 242 8.62 7.21 12.40
CA GLU A 242 7.55 8.11 12.82
C GLU A 242 7.76 9.55 12.34
N ILE A 243 8.99 10.06 12.44
CA ILE A 243 9.34 11.42 12.02
C ILE A 243 9.27 11.51 10.49
N ARG A 244 9.79 10.51 9.77
CA ARG A 244 9.71 10.47 8.30
C ARG A 244 8.27 10.33 7.78
N ALA A 245 7.36 9.75 8.56
CA ALA A 245 5.95 9.70 8.23
C ALA A 245 5.26 11.06 8.40
N LYS A 246 5.62 11.83 9.46
CA LYS A 246 5.12 13.20 9.71
C LYS A 246 5.68 14.23 8.72
N TYR A 247 6.94 14.07 8.33
CA TYR A 247 7.65 14.91 7.36
C TYR A 247 8.05 14.08 6.14
N PRO A 248 7.13 13.88 5.19
CA PRO A 248 7.27 12.87 4.13
C PRO A 248 8.34 13.21 3.08
N LEU A 249 8.86 14.44 3.08
CA LEU A 249 9.86 14.91 2.12
C LEU A 249 11.25 14.88 2.75
N ALA A 250 12.19 14.32 2.00
CA ALA A 250 13.63 14.41 2.27
C ALA A 250 14.20 15.73 1.73
N ASP A 251 13.66 16.23 0.62
CA ASP A 251 14.02 17.53 0.05
C ASP A 251 12.84 18.06 -0.80
N ALA A 252 12.78 19.37 -0.98
CA ALA A 252 11.74 20.00 -1.80
C ALA A 252 12.19 21.36 -2.34
N ARG A 253 11.77 21.66 -3.56
CA ARG A 253 12.00 22.97 -4.19
C ARG A 253 10.79 23.37 -5.03
N VAL A 254 10.46 24.65 -5.04
CA VAL A 254 9.48 25.21 -5.99
C VAL A 254 10.18 26.28 -6.83
N GLN A 255 9.91 26.29 -8.13
CA GLN A 255 10.29 27.39 -9.02
C GLN A 255 9.02 28.01 -9.60
N VAL A 256 9.01 29.33 -9.68
CA VAL A 256 7.87 30.09 -10.20
C VAL A 256 8.34 30.95 -11.36
N LYS A 257 7.59 30.91 -12.46
CA LYS A 257 7.87 31.74 -13.64
C LYS A 257 6.60 32.46 -14.06
N GLU A 258 6.74 33.71 -14.50
CA GLU A 258 5.63 34.44 -15.10
C GLU A 258 5.16 33.75 -16.38
N ILE A 259 3.86 33.83 -16.63
CA ILE A 259 3.26 33.36 -17.89
C ILE A 259 3.30 34.52 -18.89
N PRO A 260 4.08 34.40 -20.00
CA PRO A 260 4.17 35.46 -20.99
C PRO A 260 2.79 35.85 -21.53
N GLY A 261 2.51 37.16 -21.56
CA GLY A 261 1.24 37.68 -22.06
C GLY A 261 0.06 37.62 -21.08
N SER A 262 0.26 37.18 -19.83
CA SER A 262 -0.76 37.16 -18.78
C SER A 262 -0.24 37.77 -17.47
N PRO A 263 -0.30 39.11 -17.30
CA PRO A 263 0.19 39.78 -16.11
C PRO A 263 -0.46 39.25 -14.83
N GLY A 264 0.34 39.05 -13.77
CA GLY A 264 -0.13 38.49 -12.49
C GLY A 264 -0.45 36.99 -12.53
N SER A 265 -0.15 36.30 -13.64
CA SER A 265 -0.30 34.84 -13.76
C SER A 265 1.06 34.16 -13.75
N TYR A 266 1.20 33.12 -12.94
CA TYR A 266 2.46 32.42 -12.72
C TYR A 266 2.30 30.91 -12.91
N ASN A 267 3.34 30.26 -13.43
CA ASN A 267 3.47 28.82 -13.47
C ASN A 267 4.46 28.37 -12.39
N ALA A 268 4.02 27.47 -11.50
CA ALA A 268 4.83 26.91 -10.44
C ALA A 268 5.15 25.44 -10.71
N VAL A 269 6.43 25.08 -10.66
CA VAL A 269 6.90 23.69 -10.75
C VAL A 269 7.48 23.31 -9.39
N ALA A 270 6.86 22.33 -8.73
CA ALA A 270 7.31 21.80 -7.44
C ALA A 270 8.02 20.45 -7.64
N TRP A 271 9.27 20.37 -7.20
CA TRP A 271 10.03 19.12 -7.08
C TRP A 271 9.94 18.63 -5.64
N LEU A 272 9.41 17.43 -5.47
CA LEU A 272 9.21 16.80 -4.16
C LEU A 272 10.03 15.51 -4.12
N LYS A 273 11.03 15.44 -3.26
CA LYS A 273 11.84 14.24 -3.06
C LYS A 273 11.35 13.53 -1.80
N PRO A 274 10.60 12.42 -1.90
CA PRO A 274 10.13 11.70 -0.73
C PRO A 274 11.24 10.90 -0.06
N TRP A 275 11.02 10.50 1.19
CA TRP A 275 11.80 9.43 1.81
C TRP A 275 11.53 8.11 1.09
N LEU A 276 12.58 7.46 0.58
CA LEU A 276 12.46 6.14 -0.03
C LEU A 276 12.20 5.07 1.03
N GLN A 277 11.17 4.27 0.80
CA GLN A 277 10.87 3.07 1.57
C GLN A 277 11.62 1.87 0.98
N MET A 278 12.07 0.95 1.84
CA MET A 278 12.77 -0.26 1.43
C MET A 278 11.82 -1.18 0.64
N GLU A 279 12.26 -1.65 -0.53
CA GLU A 279 11.47 -2.53 -1.42
C GLU A 279 11.99 -3.96 -1.41
N GLU A 280 13.29 -4.14 -1.65
CA GLU A 280 13.92 -5.45 -1.81
C GLU A 280 15.34 -5.41 -1.26
N LEU A 281 15.82 -6.56 -0.77
CA LEU A 281 17.21 -6.78 -0.39
C LEU A 281 17.71 -8.09 -0.97
N THR A 282 18.55 -8.03 -1.99
CA THR A 282 19.28 -9.20 -2.50
C THR A 282 20.57 -9.37 -1.70
N THR A 283 20.73 -10.50 -1.00
CA THR A 283 21.91 -10.78 -0.18
C THR A 283 22.74 -11.91 -0.78
N SER A 284 24.06 -11.74 -0.88
CA SER A 284 24.99 -12.83 -1.19
C SER A 284 25.89 -13.11 0.02
N LEU A 285 25.79 -14.31 0.59
CA LEU A 285 26.65 -14.74 1.69
C LEU A 285 27.89 -15.44 1.12
N ARG A 286 29.08 -15.01 1.54
CA ARG A 286 30.36 -15.60 1.13
C ARG A 286 31.15 -16.04 2.36
N LEU A 287 31.43 -17.33 2.46
CA LEU A 287 32.36 -17.86 3.46
C LEU A 287 33.79 -17.56 3.00
N VAL A 288 34.52 -16.81 3.81
CA VAL A 288 35.90 -16.41 3.51
C VAL A 288 36.79 -16.70 4.72
N ALA A 289 37.96 -17.28 4.47
CA ALA A 289 38.94 -17.57 5.53
C ALA A 289 39.56 -16.29 6.13
N LYS A 290 39.54 -15.19 5.36
CA LYS A 290 39.89 -13.84 5.81
C LYS A 290 38.93 -12.88 5.12
N ILE A 291 38.31 -11.99 5.89
CA ILE A 291 37.44 -10.95 5.34
C ILE A 291 38.28 -10.11 4.37
N PRO A 292 37.92 -10.06 3.07
CA PRO A 292 38.63 -9.22 2.12
C PRO A 292 38.50 -7.78 2.60
N GLN A 293 39.61 -7.06 2.75
CA GLN A 293 39.55 -5.62 2.87
C GLN A 293 38.96 -5.10 1.57
N SER A 294 37.90 -4.32 1.66
CA SER A 294 37.24 -3.66 0.53
C SER A 294 38.29 -3.03 -0.37
N GLY A 295 38.59 -3.64 -1.51
CA GLY A 295 39.52 -3.09 -2.49
C GLY A 295 38.91 -1.84 -3.11
N GLY A 296 39.68 -0.76 -3.13
CA GLY A 296 39.30 0.54 -3.70
C GLY A 296 39.20 0.56 -5.22
#